data_AF-A0A4Y8CNX5-F1
#
_entry.id   AF-A0A4Y8CNX5-F1
#
_cell.length_a   1.000
_cell.length_b   1.000
_cell.length_c   1.000
_cell.angle_alpha   90.00
_cell.angle_beta   90.00
_cell.angle_gamma   90.00
#
_symmetry.space_group_name_H-M   'P 1'
#
loop_
_entity.id
_entity.type
_entity.pdbx_description
1 polymer ?
#
loop_
_entity_poly.entity_id
_entity_poly.type
_entity_poly.pdbx_seq_one_letter_code
_entity_poly.pdbx_strand_id
1 'polypeptide(L)'
;MLYVYIKTQNALVQRINFNLDSQELPQNILWIDLLHPSAAEIAFISSEFNLEFPTKEEREEIELSAKYWEDNATITINAHFLVRDLKSNEEDRNLIKLRTEIVTFATAKNILFT
;
A
#
# COMPACT_ATOMS: atom_id res chain seq x y z
N MET A 1 -6.60 -7.15 1.63
CA MET A 1 -7.59 -6.33 2.36
C MET A 1 -7.40 -4.88 1.97
N LEU A 2 -8.50 -4.15 1.78
CA LEU A 2 -8.47 -2.72 1.46
C LEU A 2 -8.99 -1.89 2.63
N TYR A 3 -8.16 -1.00 3.16
CA TYR A 3 -8.60 0.02 4.11
C TYR A 3 -8.62 1.38 3.43
N VAL A 4 -9.75 2.08 3.53
CA VAL A 4 -9.93 3.40 2.93
C VAL A 4 -10.04 4.43 4.05
N TYR A 5 -9.20 5.46 3.97
CA TYR A 5 -9.16 6.57 4.91
C TYR A 5 -9.77 7.79 4.26
N ILE A 6 -10.89 8.27 4.81
CA ILE A 6 -11.64 9.39 4.25
C ILE A 6 -11.60 10.60 5.17
N LYS A 7 -11.62 11.79 4.58
CA LYS A 7 -11.81 13.05 5.31
C LYS A 7 -13.30 13.27 5.57
N THR A 8 -13.67 13.30 6.83
CA THR A 8 -15.04 13.66 7.26
C THR A 8 -15.25 15.17 7.27
N GLN A 9 -16.52 15.59 7.32
CA GLN A 9 -16.89 17.01 7.36
C GLN A 9 -16.30 17.76 8.57
N ASN A 10 -16.09 17.07 9.70
CA ASN A 10 -15.52 17.64 10.92
C ASN A 10 -13.98 17.63 10.94
N ALA A 11 -13.34 17.48 9.77
CA ALA A 11 -11.90 17.36 9.59
C ALA A 11 -11.24 16.13 10.27
N LEU A 12 -12.03 15.19 10.80
CA LEU A 12 -11.54 13.91 11.29
C LEU A 12 -11.27 12.94 10.14
N VAL A 13 -10.33 12.02 10.33
CA VAL A 13 -10.07 10.92 9.40
C VAL A 13 -10.79 9.67 9.90
N GLN A 14 -11.60 9.05 9.03
CA GLN A 14 -12.28 7.79 9.31
C GLN A 14 -11.66 6.68 8.46
N ARG A 15 -11.37 5.53 9.11
CA ARG A 15 -10.98 4.30 8.42
C ARG A 15 -12.21 3.44 8.13
N ILE A 16 -12.33 2.98 6.91
CA ILE A 16 -13.36 2.05 6.42
C ILE A 16 -12.66 0.78 5.93
N ASN A 17 -13.19 -0.39 6.28
CA ASN A 17 -12.79 -1.63 5.63
C ASN A 17 -13.63 -1.76 4.35
N PHE A 18 -12.99 -1.67 3.19
CA PHE A 18 -13.69 -1.66 1.91
C PHE A 18 -13.88 -3.09 1.41
N ASN A 19 -15.13 -3.43 1.11
CA ASN A 19 -15.47 -4.68 0.44
C ASN A 19 -15.65 -4.39 -1.05
N LEU A 20 -15.02 -5.19 -1.93
CA LEU A 20 -15.21 -5.13 -3.38
C LEU A 20 -16.66 -5.32 -3.83
N ASP A 21 -17.50 -6.02 -3.07
CA ASP A 21 -18.92 -6.17 -3.36
C ASP A 21 -19.70 -4.84 -3.15
N SER A 22 -19.08 -3.85 -2.51
CA SER A 22 -19.65 -2.52 -2.36
C SER A 22 -19.64 -1.83 -3.72
N GLN A 23 -20.79 -1.33 -4.18
CA GLN A 23 -20.91 -0.80 -5.54
C GLN A 23 -20.11 0.49 -5.80
N GLU A 24 -19.76 1.26 -4.77
CA GLU A 24 -19.12 2.58 -4.94
C GLU A 24 -18.03 2.85 -3.90
N LEU A 25 -16.95 3.49 -4.36
CA LEU A 25 -15.93 4.05 -3.48
C LEU A 25 -16.47 5.27 -2.74
N PRO A 26 -16.09 5.47 -1.46
CA PRO A 26 -16.54 6.64 -0.72
C PRO A 26 -15.92 7.92 -1.29
N GLN A 27 -16.56 9.06 -1.04
CA GLN A 27 -16.00 10.37 -1.40
C GLN A 27 -14.92 10.82 -0.41
N ASN A 28 -14.11 11.82 -0.81
CA ASN A 28 -13.09 12.45 0.02
C ASN A 28 -12.02 11.48 0.55
N ILE A 29 -11.64 10.51 -0.27
CA ILE A 29 -10.55 9.58 0.03
C ILE A 29 -9.24 10.36 0.12
N LEU A 30 -8.48 10.08 1.17
CA LEU A 30 -7.12 10.58 1.38
C LEU A 30 -6.09 9.48 1.09
N TRP A 31 -6.40 8.25 1.52
CA TRP A 31 -5.47 7.13 1.47
C TRP A 31 -6.22 5.80 1.33
N ILE A 32 -5.69 4.92 0.49
CA ILE A 32 -6.09 3.51 0.38
C ILE A 32 -4.90 2.63 0.74
N ASP A 33 -5.06 1.78 1.73
CA ASP A 33 -4.05 0.84 2.21
C ASP A 33 -4.38 -0.57 1.74
N LEU A 34 -3.50 -1.14 0.92
CA LEU A 34 -3.58 -2.47 0.36
C LEU A 34 -2.78 -3.43 1.25
N LEU A 35 -3.37 -3.81 2.39
CA LEU A 35 -2.75 -4.76 3.31
C LEU A 35 -3.02 -6.19 2.84
N HIS A 36 -1.99 -6.88 2.35
CA HIS A 36 -2.09 -8.23 1.79
C HIS A 36 -3.28 -8.36 0.82
N PRO A 37 -3.30 -7.58 -0.27
CA PRO A 37 -4.44 -7.53 -1.17
C PRO A 37 -4.55 -8.84 -1.96
N SER A 38 -5.78 -9.24 -2.25
CA SER A 38 -6.04 -10.27 -3.24
C SER A 38 -5.79 -9.73 -4.66
N ALA A 39 -5.61 -10.63 -5.63
CA ALA A 39 -5.46 -10.23 -7.03
C ALA A 39 -6.67 -9.42 -7.54
N ALA A 40 -7.87 -9.71 -7.05
CA ALA A 40 -9.08 -8.95 -7.38
C ALA A 40 -9.05 -7.53 -6.81
N GLU A 41 -8.55 -7.36 -5.57
CA GLU A 41 -8.38 -6.04 -4.95
C GLU A 41 -7.34 -5.19 -5.71
N ILE A 42 -6.21 -5.79 -6.11
CA ILE A 42 -5.19 -5.12 -6.93
C ILE A 42 -5.80 -4.70 -8.27
N ALA A 43 -6.44 -5.62 -8.99
CA ALA A 43 -7.03 -5.35 -10.30
C ALA A 43 -8.10 -4.24 -10.26
N PHE A 44 -8.93 -4.24 -9.22
CA PHE A 44 -9.92 -3.20 -8.99
C PHE A 44 -9.28 -1.82 -8.83
N ILE A 45 -8.30 -1.69 -7.91
CA ILE A 45 -7.62 -0.41 -7.67
C ILE A 45 -6.85 0.05 -8.92
N SER A 46 -6.13 -0.85 -9.58
CA SER A 46 -5.41 -0.55 -10.83
C SER A 46 -6.34 0.00 -11.91
N SER A 47 -7.51 -0.62 -12.11
CA SER A 47 -8.49 -0.17 -13.10
C SER A 47 -9.12 1.17 -12.73
N GLU A 48 -9.53 1.35 -11.47
CA GLU A 48 -10.29 2.52 -11.02
C GLU A 48 -9.43 3.80 -10.97
N PHE A 49 -8.16 3.64 -10.63
CA PHE A 49 -7.23 4.75 -10.46
C PHE A 49 -6.20 4.89 -11.59
N ASN A 50 -6.21 3.97 -12.57
CA ASN A 50 -5.21 3.87 -13.63
C ASN A 50 -3.79 3.80 -13.04
N LEU A 51 -3.61 2.84 -12.12
CA LEU A 51 -2.36 2.60 -11.40
C LEU A 51 -1.75 1.27 -11.80
N GLU A 52 -0.43 1.25 -11.96
CA GLU A 52 0.34 0.02 -12.12
C GLU A 52 1.15 -0.23 -10.84
N PHE A 53 0.86 -1.35 -10.17
CA PHE A 53 1.63 -1.76 -9.01
C PHE A 53 2.79 -2.65 -9.45
N PRO A 54 4.02 -2.40 -8.97
CA PRO A 54 5.15 -3.23 -9.30
C PRO A 54 4.96 -4.65 -8.75
N THR A 55 5.42 -5.62 -9.54
CA THR A 55 5.56 -7.01 -9.13
C THR A 55 6.52 -7.15 -7.95
N LYS A 56 6.60 -8.35 -7.36
CA LYS A 56 7.55 -8.58 -6.28
C LYS A 56 8.98 -8.46 -6.77
N GLU A 57 9.25 -8.99 -7.96
CA GLU A 57 10.55 -8.99 -8.62
C GLU A 57 11.03 -7.57 -8.92
N GLU A 58 10.17 -6.72 -9.50
CA GLU A 58 10.49 -5.31 -9.79
C GLU A 58 10.78 -4.50 -8.53
N ARG A 59 10.10 -4.80 -7.42
CA ARG A 59 10.37 -4.12 -6.14
C ARG A 59 11.73 -4.47 -5.56
N GLU A 60 12.25 -5.65 -5.85
CA GLU A 60 13.54 -6.14 -5.33
C GLU A 60 14.74 -5.58 -6.12
N GLU A 61 14.51 -4.95 -7.27
CA GLU A 61 15.54 -4.25 -8.03
C GLU A 61 16.18 -3.11 -7.20
N ILE A 62 17.48 -2.93 -7.36
CA ILE A 62 18.27 -1.99 -6.54
C ILE A 62 18.41 -0.62 -7.20
N GLU A 63 18.15 -0.57 -8.50
CA GLU A 63 18.25 0.54 -9.41
C GLU A 63 17.29 1.67 -9.02
N LEU A 64 17.76 2.92 -9.11
CA LEU A 64 16.94 4.08 -8.74
C LEU A 64 15.69 4.20 -9.61
N SER A 65 15.77 3.81 -10.88
CA SER A 65 14.63 3.81 -11.81
C SER A 65 13.55 2.79 -11.46
N ALA A 66 13.89 1.72 -10.73
CA ALA A 66 12.94 0.74 -10.24
C ALA A 66 12.40 1.09 -8.84
N LYS A 67 13.09 2.00 -8.13
CA LYS A 67 12.70 2.45 -6.80
C LYS A 67 11.84 3.70 -6.80
N TYR A 68 12.09 4.61 -7.74
CA TYR A 68 11.43 5.91 -7.81
C TYR A 68 11.12 6.23 -9.27
N TRP A 69 9.85 6.40 -9.58
CA TRP A 69 9.43 6.83 -10.90
C TRP A 69 8.13 7.62 -10.83
N GLU A 70 7.87 8.37 -11.88
CA GLU A 70 6.65 9.13 -12.06
C GLU A 70 6.20 9.02 -13.52
N ASP A 71 4.90 9.17 -13.73
CA ASP A 71 4.31 9.45 -15.03
C ASP A 71 3.52 10.76 -14.97
N ASN A 72 2.73 11.07 -16.00
CA ASN A 72 1.97 12.32 -16.08
C ASN A 72 0.94 12.51 -14.95
N ALA A 73 0.54 11.44 -14.25
CA ALA A 73 -0.54 11.44 -13.26
C ALA A 73 -0.18 10.73 -11.94
N THR A 74 0.93 10.00 -11.90
CA THR A 74 1.31 9.15 -10.77
C THR A 74 2.77 9.33 -10.35
N ILE A 75 3.02 9.09 -9.07
CA ILE A 75 4.36 9.01 -8.49
C ILE A 75 4.41 7.72 -7.71
N THR A 76 5.45 6.92 -7.89
CA THR A 76 5.64 5.65 -7.19
C THR A 76 7.02 5.56 -6.54
N ILE A 77 7.02 5.06 -5.31
CA ILE A 77 8.19 4.94 -4.45
C ILE A 77 8.20 3.56 -3.77
N ASN A 78 9.23 2.77 -4.02
CA ASN A 78 9.49 1.54 -3.30
C ASN A 78 10.46 1.81 -2.13
N ALA A 79 9.92 1.83 -0.90
CA ALA A 79 10.67 2.17 0.30
C ALA A 79 10.87 0.95 1.21
N HIS A 80 12.04 0.89 1.85
CA HIS A 80 12.41 -0.20 2.75
C HIS A 80 11.97 0.12 4.18
N PHE A 81 11.19 -0.77 4.77
CA PHE A 81 10.73 -0.70 6.15
C PHE A 81 11.37 -1.80 6.99
N LEU A 82 11.84 -1.43 8.17
CA LEU A 82 12.39 -2.36 9.14
C LEU A 82 11.25 -2.94 9.97
N VAL A 83 11.10 -4.25 9.97
CA VAL A 83 10.04 -4.96 10.70
C VAL A 83 10.63 -6.02 11.60
N ARG A 84 10.03 -6.16 12.78
CA ARG A 84 10.36 -7.24 13.69
C ARG A 84 9.82 -8.56 13.14
N ASP A 85 10.65 -9.59 13.16
CA ASP A 85 10.19 -10.96 12.95
C ASP A 85 9.55 -11.48 14.23
N LEU A 86 8.23 -11.70 14.17
CA LEU A 86 7.43 -12.17 15.30
C LEU A 86 7.43 -13.71 15.39
N LYS A 87 8.05 -14.42 14.43
CA LYS A 87 8.11 -15.89 14.39
C LYS A 87 9.33 -16.47 15.13
N SER A 88 9.97 -15.72 16.03
CA SER A 88 11.09 -16.26 16.81
C SER A 88 10.57 -17.39 17.72
N ASN A 89 11.01 -18.62 17.43
CA ASN A 89 10.81 -19.80 18.28
C ASN A 89 11.16 -19.46 19.74
N GLU A 90 10.45 -20.09 20.69
CA GLU A 90 10.54 -19.76 22.13
C GLU A 90 11.95 -19.86 22.73
N GLU A 91 12.89 -20.51 22.05
CA GLU A 91 14.28 -20.67 22.48
C GLU A 91 15.13 -19.40 22.32
N ASP A 92 14.68 -18.42 21.51
CA ASP A 92 15.45 -17.22 21.11
C ASP A 92 14.85 -15.91 21.67
N ARG A 93 14.13 -15.95 22.81
CA ARG A 93 13.40 -14.79 23.39
C ARG A 93 14.24 -13.51 23.61
N ASN A 94 15.56 -13.62 23.62
CA ASN A 94 16.48 -12.48 23.80
C ASN A 94 17.05 -11.90 22.49
N LEU A 95 16.80 -12.52 21.33
CA LEU A 95 17.29 -12.05 20.03
C LEU A 95 16.15 -11.36 19.26
N ILE A 96 16.25 -10.04 19.13
CA ILE A 96 15.37 -9.28 18.24
C ILE A 96 15.80 -9.58 16.80
N LYS A 97 15.06 -10.45 16.11
CA LYS A 97 15.21 -10.67 14.68
C LYS A 97 14.48 -9.55 13.93
N LEU A 98 15.22 -8.87 13.04
CA LEU A 98 14.72 -7.80 12.20
C LEU A 98 14.84 -8.25 10.74
N ARG A 99 13.86 -7.87 9.93
CA ARG A 99 13.91 -8.04 8.48
C ARG A 99 13.47 -6.76 7.79
N THR A 100 13.82 -6.64 6.53
CA THR A 100 13.40 -5.53 5.69
C THR A 100 12.24 -5.99 4.82
N GLU A 101 11.19 -5.19 4.74
CA GLU A 101 10.10 -5.34 3.78
C GLU A 101 10.05 -4.12 2.88
N ILE A 102 9.63 -4.29 1.63
CA ILE A 102 9.47 -3.19 0.68
C ILE A 102 7.99 -2.83 0.62
N VAL A 103 7.70 -1.56 0.91
CA VAL A 103 6.36 -0.97 0.80
C VAL A 103 6.35 -0.02 -0.39
N THR A 104 5.35 -0.17 -1.25
CA THR A 104 5.17 0.68 -2.42
C THR A 104 4.21 1.80 -2.05
N PHE A 105 4.69 3.03 -2.09
CA PHE A 105 3.87 4.22 -2.00
C PHE A 105 3.56 4.67 -3.42
N ALA A 106 2.30 4.84 -3.74
CA ALA A 106 1.89 5.46 -4.99
C ALA A 106 0.93 6.63 -4.73
N THR A 107 0.93 7.62 -5.61
CA THR A 107 -0.07 8.68 -5.57
C THR A 107 -0.80 8.76 -6.90
N ALA A 108 -2.12 8.86 -6.88
CA ALA A 108 -2.94 9.15 -8.06
C ALA A 108 -4.19 9.93 -7.64
N LYS A 109 -4.62 10.90 -8.45
CA LYS A 109 -5.83 11.71 -8.20
C LYS A 109 -5.87 12.33 -6.78
N ASN A 110 -4.72 12.77 -6.25
CA ASN A 110 -4.54 13.28 -4.87
C ASN A 110 -4.84 12.27 -3.74
N ILE A 111 -4.80 10.97 -4.04
CA ILE A 111 -4.96 9.87 -3.08
C ILE A 111 -3.62 9.16 -2.93
N LEU A 112 -3.26 8.82 -1.69
CA LEU A 112 -2.13 7.96 -1.37
C LEU A 112 -2.53 6.48 -1.45
N PHE A 113 -1.62 5.62 -1.92
CA PHE A 113 -1.74 4.17 -1.94
C PHE A 113 -0.53 3.55 -1.25
N THR A 114 -0.73 2.52 -0.43
CA THR A 114 0.33 1.78 0.27
C THR A 114 0.12 0.28 0.24
#